data_AF-A0A355BK55-F1
#
_entry.id   AF-A0A355BK55-F1
#
_cell.length_a   1.000
_cell.length_b   1.000
_cell.length_c   1.000
_cell.angle_alpha   90.00
_cell.angle_beta   90.00
_cell.angle_gamma   90.00
#
_symmetry.space_group_name_H-M   'P 1'
#
loop_
_entity.id
_entity.type
_entity.pdbx_description
1 polymer ?
#
loop_
_entity_poly.entity_id
_entity_poly.type
_entity_poly.pdbx_seq_one_letter_code
_entity_poly.pdbx_strand_id
1 'polypeptide(L)' 'VLVGLLGMIDPPRPEAQAALKTCRRAGIRTVMITGDHARTARAIGVELGLLGEQDQVYS' A
#
# COMPACT_ATOMS: atom_id res chain seq x y z
N VAL A 1 -16.34 17.64 26.10
CA VAL A 1 -17.28 17.00 25.16
C VAL A 1 -16.61 16.96 23.79
N LEU A 2 -16.42 15.77 23.21
CA LEU A 2 -16.01 15.65 21.80
C LEU A 2 -17.23 15.95 20.92
N VAL A 3 -17.12 16.93 20.04
CA VAL A 3 -18.26 17.41 19.23
C VAL A 3 -18.24 16.92 17.77
N GLY A 4 -17.22 16.16 17.36
CA GLY A 4 -17.16 15.53 16.04
C GLY A 4 -15.76 15.02 15.65
N LEU A 5 -15.71 14.19 14.60
CA LEU A 5 -14.50 13.65 13.96
C LEU A 5 -14.71 13.62 12.44
N LEU A 6 -13.70 14.02 11.66
CA LEU A 6 -13.67 13.92 10.20
C LEU A 6 -12.40 13.18 9.77
N GLY A 7 -12.54 12.28 8.80
CA GLY A 7 -11.43 11.59 8.15
C GLY A 7 -11.44 11.80 6.65
N MET A 8 -10.24 11.76 6.05
CA MET A 8 -10.02 11.83 4.60
C MET A 8 -9.15 10.66 4.18
N ILE A 9 -9.47 10.06 3.04
CA ILE A 9 -8.74 8.92 2.46
C ILE A 9 -8.36 9.24 1.02
N ASP A 10 -7.14 8.85 0.65
CA ASP A 10 -6.71 8.75 -0.74
C ASP A 10 -6.65 7.25 -1.11
N PRO A 11 -7.71 6.70 -1.73
CA PRO A 11 -7.77 5.28 -2.01
C PRO A 11 -6.79 4.90 -3.12
N PRO A 12 -6.13 3.73 -3.05
CA PRO A 12 -5.28 3.28 -4.13
C PRO A 12 -6.06 3.10 -5.44
N ARG A 13 -5.41 3.45 -6.55
CA ARG A 13 -6.02 3.31 -7.87
C ARG A 13 -6.31 1.83 -8.19
N PRO A 14 -7.50 1.46 -8.69
CA PRO A 14 -7.86 0.06 -8.95
C PRO A 14 -6.87 -0.68 -9.87
N GLU A 15 -6.32 0.02 -10.87
CA GLU A 15 -5.34 -0.54 -11.81
C GLU A 15 -4.04 -0.98 -11.14
N ALA A 16 -3.67 -0.44 -9.98
CA ALA A 16 -2.44 -0.78 -9.29
C ALA A 16 -2.43 -2.25 -8.86
N GLN A 17 -3.54 -2.77 -8.33
CA GLN A 17 -3.65 -4.17 -7.95
C GLN A 17 -3.56 -5.11 -9.17
N ALA A 18 -4.17 -4.72 -10.29
CA ALA A 18 -4.12 -5.50 -11.53
C ALA A 18 -2.69 -5.56 -12.10
N ALA A 19 -1.96 -4.44 -12.06
CA ALA A 19 -0.56 -4.37 -12.45
C ALA A 19 0.31 -5.26 -11.55
N LEU A 20 0.15 -5.18 -10.23
CA LEU A 20 0.87 -6.01 -9.27
C LEU A 20 0.65 -7.51 -9.51
N LYS A 21 -0.59 -7.94 -9.75
CA LYS A 21 -0.90 -9.34 -10.09
C LYS A 21 -0.22 -9.79 -11.38
N THR A 22 -0.17 -8.92 -12.38
CA THR A 22 0.47 -9.20 -13.67
C THR A 22 1.99 -9.35 -13.51
N CYS A 23 2.62 -8.40 -12.81
CA CYS A 23 4.04 -8.46 -12.49
C CYS A 23 4.40 -9.72 -11.71
N ARG A 24 3.61 -10.07 -10.68
CA ARG A 24 3.82 -11.28 -9.88
C ARG A 24 3.73 -12.55 -10.73
N ARG A 25 2.74 -12.66 -11.62
CA ARG A 25 2.61 -13.80 -12.55
C ARG A 25 3.78 -13.91 -13.53
N ALA A 26 4.38 -12.79 -13.89
CA ALA A 26 5.57 -12.73 -14.74
C ALA A 26 6.87 -12.99 -13.97
N GLY A 27 6.83 -13.24 -12.66
CA GLY A 27 8.02 -13.41 -11.82
C GLY A 27 8.78 -12.10 -11.55
N ILE A 28 8.16 -10.94 -11.80
CA ILE A 28 8.76 -9.62 -11.58
C ILE A 28 8.60 -9.24 -10.11
N ARG A 29 9.72 -8.89 -9.47
CA ARG A 29 9.72 -8.33 -8.11
C ARG A 29 9.34 -6.84 -8.18
N THR A 30 8.19 -6.49 -7.62
CA THR A 30 7.75 -5.09 -7.49
C THR A 30 8.17 -4.51 -6.14
N VAL A 31 8.50 -3.22 -6.12
CA VAL A 31 8.80 -2.44 -4.91
C VAL A 31 8.00 -1.14 -4.92
N MET A 32 7.69 -0.61 -3.75
CA MET A 32 7.05 0.71 -3.59
C MET A 32 8.09 1.70 -3.06
N ILE A 33 8.15 2.87 -3.69
CA ILE A 33 8.94 4.01 -3.23
C ILE A 33 7.94 5.13 -2.97
N THR A 34 7.87 5.59 -1.72
CA THR A 34 7.01 6.70 -1.30
C THR A 34 7.76 7.60 -0.31
N GLY A 35 7.37 8.87 -0.23
CA GLY A 35 7.81 9.80 0.80
C GLY A 35 6.98 9.73 2.09
N ASP A 36 5.94 8.90 2.11
CA ASP A 36 5.11 8.74 3.29
C ASP A 36 5.82 8.02 4.44
N HIS A 37 5.33 8.22 5.65
CA HIS A 37 5.77 7.45 6.81
C HIS A 37 5.59 5.94 6.61
N ALA A 38 6.52 5.16 7.15
CA ALA A 38 6.56 3.70 7.04
C ALA A 38 5.24 3.01 7.42
N ARG A 39 4.51 3.53 8.42
CA ARG A 39 3.19 2.99 8.80
C ARG A 39 2.15 3.16 7.69
N THR A 40 2.12 4.32 7.04
CA THR A 40 1.24 4.59 5.89
C THR A 40 1.63 3.70 4.71
N ALA A 41 2.92 3.65 4.39
CA ALA A 41 3.43 2.81 3.30
C ALA A 41 3.09 1.33 3.52
N ARG A 42 3.20 0.82 4.75
CA ARG A 42 2.81 -0.55 5.09
C ARG A 42 1.32 -0.79 4.90
N ALA A 43 0.48 0.12 5.37
CA ALA A 43 -0.98 -0.01 5.23
C ALA A 43 -1.39 -0.08 3.76
N ILE A 44 -0.88 0.84 2.93
CA ILE A 44 -1.16 0.89 1.49
C ILE A 44 -0.57 -0.35 0.79
N GLY A 45 0.65 -0.76 1.15
CA GLY A 45 1.30 -1.94 0.57
C GLY A 45 0.54 -3.24 0.85
N VAL A 46 -0.03 -3.40 2.05
CA VAL A 46 -0.88 -4.55 2.38
C VAL A 46 -2.22 -4.49 1.63
N GLU A 47 -2.86 -3.32 1.59
CA GLU A 47 -4.13 -3.12 0.87
C GLU A 47 -4.02 -3.42 -0.63
N LEU A 48 -2.91 -3.01 -1.26
CA LEU A 48 -2.61 -3.31 -2.66
C LEU A 48 -2.19 -4.77 -2.91
N GLY A 49 -1.96 -5.55 -1.84
CA GLY A 49 -1.41 -6.90 -1.91
C GLY A 49 0.05 -6.94 -2.35
N LEU A 50 0.77 -5.81 -2.28
CA LEU A 50 2.21 -5.72 -2.52
C LEU A 50 3.01 -6.36 -1.38
N LEU A 51 2.57 -6.16 -0.14
CA LEU A 51 3.23 -6.65 1.08
C LEU A 51 2.36 -7.70 1.78
N GLY A 52 3.00 -8.76 2.29
CA GLY A 52 2.45 -9.67 3.28
C GLY A 52 2.77 -9.24 4.72
N GLU A 53 2.25 -9.97 5.71
CA GLU A 53 2.42 -9.62 7.13
C GLU A 53 3.89 -9.51 7.57
N GLN A 54 4.77 -10.33 7.00
CA GLN A 54 6.19 -10.41 7.35
C GLN A 54 7.11 -9.64 6.41
N ASP A 55 6.56 -8.92 5.42
CA ASP A 55 7.39 -8.15 4.52
C ASP A 55 7.94 -6.90 5.21
N GLN A 56 9.20 -6.59 4.90
CA GLN A 56 9.90 -5.46 5.51
C GLN A 56 9.57 -4.15 4.81
N VAL A 57 9.44 -3.10 5.63
CA VAL A 57 9.34 -1.71 5.17
C VAL A 57 10.57 -0.98 5.70
N TYR A 58 11.38 -0.49 4.77
CA TYR A 58 12.57 0.31 5.06
C TYR A 58 12.17 1.79 5.11
N SER A 59 12.74 2.52 6.05
CA SER A 59 12.52 3.96 6.27
C SER A 59 13.82 4.70 6.35
#